data_AF-A0A9D7KND7-F1
#
_entry.id   AF-A0A9D7KND7-F1
#
_cell.length_a   1.000
_cell.length_b   1.000
_cell.length_c   1.000
_cell.angle_alpha   90.00
_cell.angle_beta   90.00
_cell.angle_gamma   90.00
#
_symmetry.space_group_name_H-M   'P 1'
#
loop_
_entity.id
_entity.type
_entity.pdbx_description
1 polymer ?
#
loop_
_entity_poly.entity_id
_entity_poly.type
_entity_poly.pdbx_seq_one_letter_code
_entity_poly.pdbx_strand_id
1 'polypeptide(L)'
;MKMFYTLFLLGLGLFTGCSESPTDHQVEKPVLTVDDISCTEGWLNLSIPPGMLPAQVLLLQDNQTVMSITVVSADTLLYIPSLTHSKVYVFQASITPPNNSPIFSNVTNLTTLSPTGNSFSWTKHYLGVLISTIAM
;
A
#
# COMPACT_ATOMS: atom_id res chain seq x y z
N MET A 1 -59.46 44.66 -4.52
CA MET A 1 -58.29 44.18 -5.31
C MET A 1 -56.96 44.16 -4.53
N LYS A 2 -56.93 44.46 -3.22
CA LYS A 2 -55.69 44.48 -2.40
C LYS A 2 -55.46 43.20 -1.58
N MET A 3 -56.46 42.34 -1.49
CA MET A 3 -56.47 41.14 -0.63
C MET A 3 -56.06 39.86 -1.36
N PHE A 4 -55.99 39.88 -2.70
CA PHE A 4 -55.49 38.76 -3.51
C PHE A 4 -53.96 38.77 -3.66
N TYR A 5 -53.33 39.95 -3.54
CA TYR A 5 -51.88 40.08 -3.70
C TYR A 5 -51.10 39.51 -2.51
N THR A 6 -51.71 39.54 -1.32
CA THR A 6 -51.12 39.02 -0.09
C THR A 6 -51.02 37.50 -0.08
N LEU A 7 -51.95 36.80 -0.76
CA LEU A 7 -51.93 35.34 -0.87
C LEU A 7 -50.90 34.85 -1.90
N PHE A 8 -50.62 35.66 -2.94
CA PHE A 8 -49.62 35.36 -3.96
C PHE A 8 -48.18 35.53 -3.42
N LEU A 9 -47.94 36.50 -2.53
CA LEU A 9 -46.65 36.69 -1.88
C LEU A 9 -46.33 35.65 -0.79
N LEU A 10 -47.34 35.03 -0.18
CA LEU A 10 -47.15 34.00 0.86
C LEU A 10 -46.82 32.62 0.29
N GLY A 11 -47.14 32.36 -0.98
CA GLY A 11 -46.84 31.10 -1.68
C GLY A 11 -45.41 30.99 -2.22
N LEU A 12 -44.67 32.10 -2.32
CA LEU A 12 -43.34 32.13 -2.94
C LEU A 12 -42.19 31.81 -1.98
N GLY A 13 -42.48 31.50 -0.70
CA GLY A 13 -41.47 31.28 0.33
C GLY A 13 -41.06 29.82 0.59
N LEU A 14 -41.66 28.84 -0.11
CA LEU A 14 -41.49 27.42 0.23
C LEU A 14 -40.54 26.62 -0.69
N PHE A 15 -39.81 27.27 -1.59
CA PHE A 15 -38.85 26.61 -2.48
C PHE A 15 -37.41 27.10 -2.30
N THR A 16 -36.96 27.29 -1.05
CA THR A 16 -35.52 27.25 -0.76
C THR A 16 -35.14 25.81 -0.45
N GLY A 17 -35.14 24.96 -1.47
CA GLY A 17 -34.44 23.69 -1.37
C GLY A 17 -32.97 23.98 -1.13
N CYS A 18 -32.45 23.56 0.02
CA CYS A 18 -31.00 23.49 0.23
C CYS A 18 -30.42 22.67 -0.92
N SER A 19 -29.80 23.35 -1.87
CA SER A 19 -28.88 22.70 -2.79
C SER A 19 -27.64 22.43 -1.98
N GLU A 20 -27.63 21.33 -1.22
CA GLU A 20 -26.37 20.75 -0.79
C GLU A 20 -25.60 20.46 -2.07
N SER A 21 -24.57 21.26 -2.32
CA SER A 21 -23.59 20.96 -3.36
C SER A 21 -23.17 19.50 -3.12
N PRO A 22 -23.16 18.62 -4.14
CA PRO A 22 -22.67 17.27 -3.94
C PRO A 22 -21.23 17.42 -3.45
N THR A 23 -21.01 17.12 -2.17
CA THR A 23 -19.67 16.95 -1.65
C THR A 23 -19.08 15.89 -2.57
N ASP A 24 -18.04 16.26 -3.32
CA ASP A 24 -17.27 15.32 -4.11
C ASP A 24 -16.75 14.29 -3.11
N HIS A 25 -17.48 13.19 -2.97
CA HIS A 25 -17.10 12.07 -2.11
C HIS A 25 -15.90 11.45 -2.81
N GLN A 26 -14.73 12.04 -2.60
CA GLN A 26 -13.47 11.54 -3.06
C GLN A 26 -13.37 10.12 -2.53
N VAL A 27 -13.51 9.14 -3.43
CA VAL A 27 -13.47 7.72 -3.08
C VAL A 27 -12.14 7.49 -2.38
N GLU A 28 -12.18 7.23 -1.07
CA GLU A 28 -10.99 6.92 -0.29
C GLU A 28 -10.33 5.69 -0.92
N LYS A 29 -9.04 5.75 -1.19
CA LYS A 29 -8.29 4.67 -1.86
C LYS A 29 -7.36 4.00 -0.86
N PRO A 30 -7.05 2.70 -1.02
CA PRO A 30 -5.98 2.09 -0.27
C PRO A 30 -4.66 2.80 -0.54
N VAL A 31 -3.78 2.87 0.45
CA VAL A 31 -2.47 3.51 0.36
C VAL A 31 -1.40 2.49 0.73
N LEU A 32 -0.33 2.46 -0.07
CA LEU A 32 0.82 1.61 0.14
C LEU A 32 2.04 2.49 0.43
N THR A 33 2.83 2.11 1.42
CA THR A 33 4.07 2.81 1.80
C THR A 33 5.17 1.80 2.11
N VAL A 34 6.42 2.19 1.92
CA VAL A 34 7.57 1.37 2.34
C VAL A 34 7.80 1.59 3.82
N ASP A 35 7.78 0.50 4.59
CA ASP A 35 8.05 0.52 6.03
C ASP A 35 9.54 0.29 6.30
N ASP A 36 10.11 -0.76 5.71
CA ASP A 36 11.54 -1.09 5.84
C ASP A 36 12.07 -1.87 4.62
N ILE A 37 13.39 -1.93 4.45
CA ILE A 37 14.09 -2.57 3.32
C ILE A 37 15.35 -3.32 3.75
N SER A 38 15.61 -4.44 3.08
CA SER A 38 16.84 -5.22 3.19
C SER A 38 17.48 -5.42 1.81
N CYS A 39 18.58 -6.16 1.74
CA CYS A 39 19.20 -6.56 0.48
C CYS A 39 18.40 -7.64 -0.27
N THR A 40 17.57 -8.42 0.42
CA THR A 40 16.76 -9.50 -0.18
C THR A 40 15.31 -9.53 0.31
N GLU A 41 14.90 -8.56 1.11
CA GLU A 41 13.58 -8.52 1.77
C GLU A 41 13.07 -7.08 1.82
N GLY A 42 11.76 -6.92 2.02
CA GLY A 42 11.14 -5.61 2.21
C GLY A 42 9.81 -5.71 2.95
N TRP A 43 9.41 -4.60 3.57
CA TRP A 43 8.15 -4.48 4.29
C TRP A 43 7.35 -3.31 3.76
N LEU A 44 6.08 -3.55 3.46
CA LEU A 44 5.16 -2.54 2.95
C LEU A 44 4.01 -2.38 3.93
N ASN A 45 3.70 -1.16 4.32
CA ASN A 45 2.52 -0.87 5.10
C ASN A 45 1.35 -0.53 4.16
N LEU A 46 0.28 -1.31 4.25
CA LEU A 46 -0.96 -1.15 3.52
C LEU A 46 -2.02 -0.57 4.46
N SER A 47 -2.52 0.62 4.12
CA SER A 47 -3.66 1.24 4.78
C SER A 47 -4.90 1.15 3.89
N ILE A 48 -5.97 0.56 4.40
CA ILE A 48 -7.25 0.36 3.71
C ILE A 48 -8.32 1.19 4.44
N PRO A 49 -9.09 2.01 3.71
CA PRO A 49 -10.24 2.72 4.26
C PRO A 49 -11.21 1.76 4.96
N PRO A 50 -11.72 2.08 6.17
CA PRO A 50 -12.61 1.21 6.92
C PRO A 50 -13.85 0.75 6.14
N GLY A 51 -14.36 1.59 5.23
CA GLY A 51 -15.51 1.27 4.37
C GLY A 51 -15.24 0.21 3.30
N MET A 52 -13.99 -0.20 3.11
CA MET A 52 -13.59 -1.26 2.17
C MET A 52 -13.26 -2.58 2.87
N LEU A 53 -13.27 -2.62 4.20
CA LEU A 53 -12.96 -3.82 4.97
C LEU A 53 -14.22 -4.66 5.25
N PRO A 54 -14.09 -5.99 5.35
CA PRO A 54 -12.90 -6.78 5.00
C PRO A 54 -12.68 -6.82 3.48
N ALA A 55 -11.42 -6.82 3.05
CA ALA A 55 -11.05 -6.75 1.63
C ALA A 55 -10.22 -7.96 1.21
N GLN A 56 -10.52 -8.51 0.02
CA GLN A 56 -9.56 -9.36 -0.70
C GLN A 56 -8.58 -8.44 -1.42
N VAL A 57 -7.32 -8.45 -0.97
CA VAL A 57 -6.23 -7.66 -1.53
C VAL A 57 -5.37 -8.53 -2.42
N LEU A 58 -5.02 -8.01 -3.59
CA LEU A 58 -3.95 -8.52 -4.44
C LEU A 58 -2.79 -7.53 -4.43
N LEU A 59 -1.60 -7.98 -4.04
CA LEU A 59 -0.39 -7.18 -4.18
C LEU A 59 0.27 -7.51 -5.52
N LEU A 60 0.45 -6.48 -6.33
CA LEU A 60 1.17 -6.56 -7.59
C LEU A 60 2.60 -6.07 -7.40
N GLN A 61 3.56 -6.84 -7.89
CA GLN A 61 4.96 -6.46 -8.07
C GLN A 61 5.25 -6.47 -9.57
N ASP A 62 5.69 -5.35 -10.13
CA ASP A 62 6.00 -5.21 -11.56
C ASP A 62 4.84 -5.71 -12.45
N ASN A 63 3.60 -5.33 -12.08
CA ASN A 63 2.33 -5.75 -12.68
C ASN A 63 1.98 -7.24 -12.57
N GLN A 64 2.70 -8.03 -11.78
CA GLN A 64 2.37 -9.43 -11.51
C GLN A 64 1.89 -9.61 -10.07
N THR A 65 0.82 -10.38 -9.87
CA THR A 65 0.33 -10.70 -8.53
C THR A 65 1.34 -11.59 -7.81
N VAL A 66 1.87 -11.10 -6.68
CA VAL A 66 2.82 -11.83 -5.82
C VAL A 66 2.21 -12.25 -4.49
N MET A 67 1.09 -11.64 -4.09
CA MET A 67 0.39 -11.96 -2.84
C MET A 67 -1.11 -11.77 -3.01
N SER A 68 -1.89 -12.66 -2.38
CA SER A 68 -3.35 -12.57 -2.31
C SER A 68 -3.78 -12.87 -0.87
N ILE A 69 -4.31 -11.86 -0.17
CA ILE A 69 -4.65 -11.95 1.26
C ILE A 69 -5.99 -11.30 1.57
N THR A 70 -6.70 -11.83 2.57
CA THR A 70 -7.87 -11.16 3.14
C THR A 70 -7.42 -10.28 4.29
N VAL A 71 -7.69 -8.98 4.18
CA VAL A 71 -7.36 -7.99 5.20
C VAL A 71 -8.62 -7.58 5.93
N VAL A 72 -8.56 -7.58 7.26
CA VAL A 72 -9.68 -7.25 8.16
C VAL A 72 -9.42 -6.00 9.01
N SER A 73 -8.20 -5.47 8.99
CA SER A 73 -7.78 -4.26 9.71
C SER A 73 -7.41 -3.16 8.73
N ALA A 74 -7.54 -1.90 9.16
CA ALA A 74 -7.18 -0.74 8.34
C ALA A 74 -5.70 -0.77 7.97
N ASP A 75 -4.82 -0.98 8.95
CA ASP A 75 -3.37 -1.03 8.71
C ASP A 75 -2.88 -2.47 8.76
N THR A 76 -2.07 -2.85 7.77
CA THR A 76 -1.51 -4.20 7.63
C THR A 76 -0.08 -4.13 7.09
N LEU A 77 0.86 -4.76 7.80
CA LEU A 77 2.24 -4.91 7.35
C LEU A 77 2.37 -6.13 6.44
N LEU A 78 2.88 -5.92 5.23
CA LEU A 78 3.12 -6.95 4.22
C LEU A 78 4.62 -7.25 4.14
N TYR A 79 4.99 -8.51 4.34
CA TYR A 79 6.37 -8.98 4.22
C TYR A 79 6.64 -9.54 2.82
N ILE A 80 7.69 -9.03 2.16
CA ILE A 80 8.10 -9.42 0.81
C ILE A 80 9.46 -10.12 0.87
N PRO A 81 9.49 -11.46 0.76
CA PRO A 81 10.74 -12.21 0.75
C PRO A 81 11.38 -12.26 -0.64
N SER A 82 12.62 -12.77 -0.70
CA SER A 82 13.27 -13.27 -1.92
C SER A 82 13.47 -12.22 -3.03
N LEU A 83 13.67 -10.97 -2.65
CA LEU A 83 14.08 -9.91 -3.57
C LEU A 83 15.54 -10.07 -3.99
N THR A 84 15.89 -9.59 -5.18
CA THR A 84 17.29 -9.49 -5.61
C THR A 84 17.87 -8.18 -5.09
N HIS A 85 19.13 -8.20 -4.66
CA HIS A 85 19.84 -7.03 -4.20
C HIS A 85 20.04 -5.97 -5.30
N SER A 86 20.20 -4.71 -4.89
CA SER A 86 20.46 -3.56 -5.78
C SER A 86 19.43 -3.40 -6.91
N LYS A 87 18.16 -3.74 -6.67
CA LYS A 87 17.07 -3.62 -7.65
C LYS A 87 15.93 -2.75 -7.13
N VAL A 88 15.27 -2.07 -8.06
CA VAL A 88 14.03 -1.33 -7.81
C VAL A 88 12.86 -2.21 -8.22
N TYR A 89 11.87 -2.31 -7.34
CA TYR A 89 10.63 -3.03 -7.53
C TYR A 89 9.45 -2.06 -7.45
N VAL A 90 8.45 -2.25 -8.30
CA VAL A 90 7.26 -1.41 -8.33
C VAL A 90 6.09 -2.18 -7.73
N PHE A 91 5.52 -1.66 -6.66
CA PHE A 91 4.39 -2.27 -5.96
C PHE A 91 3.10 -1.45 -6.09
N GLN A 92 1.99 -2.17 -6.19
CA GLN A 92 0.64 -1.61 -6.10
C GLN A 92 -0.29 -2.67 -5.50
N ALA A 93 -1.15 -2.30 -4.56
CA ALA A 93 -2.25 -3.13 -4.10
C ALA A 93 -3.53 -2.84 -4.89
N SER A 94 -4.32 -3.88 -5.17
CA SER A 94 -5.66 -3.78 -5.73
C SER A 94 -6.68 -4.50 -4.85
N ILE A 95 -7.88 -3.91 -4.78
CA ILE A 95 -9.05 -4.43 -4.08
C ILE A 95 -10.19 -4.44 -5.08
N THR A 96 -10.90 -5.55 -5.19
CA THR A 96 -12.09 -5.65 -6.06
C THR A 96 -13.33 -5.83 -5.19
N PRO A 97 -14.11 -4.75 -4.97
CA PRO A 97 -15.39 -4.89 -4.28
C PRO A 97 -16.38 -5.71 -5.11
N PRO A 98 -17.37 -6.36 -4.47
CA PRO A 98 -18.41 -7.08 -5.20
C PRO A 98 -19.13 -6.15 -6.18
N ASN A 99 -19.16 -6.52 -7.47
CA ASN A 99 -19.82 -5.80 -8.57
C ASN A 99 -19.19 -4.46 -8.98
N ASN A 100 -17.99 -4.13 -8.50
CA ASN A 100 -17.29 -2.90 -8.86
C ASN A 100 -15.99 -3.17 -9.61
N SER A 101 -15.51 -2.17 -10.34
CA SER A 101 -14.17 -2.19 -10.91
C SER A 101 -13.10 -2.24 -9.81
N PRO A 102 -11.92 -2.82 -10.08
CA PRO A 102 -10.82 -2.84 -9.13
C PRO A 102 -10.41 -1.41 -8.72
N ILE A 103 -10.22 -1.21 -7.42
CA ILE A 103 -9.70 0.01 -6.83
C ILE A 103 -8.23 -0.23 -6.54
N PHE A 104 -7.37 0.61 -7.12
CA PHE A 104 -5.94 0.52 -6.96
C PHE A 104 -5.43 1.55 -5.96
N SER A 105 -4.40 1.15 -5.20
CA SER A 105 -3.59 2.05 -4.39
C SER A 105 -2.63 2.90 -5.23
N ASN A 106 -1.90 3.80 -4.57
CA ASN A 106 -0.75 4.45 -5.19
C ASN A 106 0.33 3.43 -5.58
N VAL A 107 1.15 3.82 -6.57
CA VAL A 107 2.36 3.08 -6.92
C VAL A 107 3.44 3.41 -5.90
N THR A 108 4.13 2.38 -5.41
CA THR A 108 5.22 2.51 -4.43
C THR A 108 6.46 1.81 -4.95
N ASN A 109 7.60 2.51 -4.94
CA ASN A 109 8.87 1.93 -5.35
C ASN A 109 9.66 1.48 -4.13
N LEU A 110 10.14 0.24 -4.15
CA LEU A 110 11.01 -0.32 -3.13
C LEU A 110 12.37 -0.65 -3.75
N THR A 111 13.44 -0.08 -3.22
CA THR A 111 14.80 -0.32 -3.74
C THR A 111 15.58 -1.15 -2.73
N THR A 112 15.99 -2.36 -3.11
CA THR A 112 16.76 -3.23 -2.23
C THR A 112 18.19 -2.70 -2.05
N LEU A 113 18.73 -2.93 -0.85
CA LEU A 113 20.08 -2.52 -0.51
C LEU A 113 21.11 -3.31 -1.31
N SER A 114 22.25 -2.67 -1.62
CA SER A 114 23.42 -3.40 -2.13
C SER A 114 23.99 -4.28 -1.03
N PRO A 115 24.50 -5.48 -1.34
CA PRO A 115 25.33 -6.21 -0.39
C PRO A 115 26.52 -5.31 -0.06
N THR A 116 26.72 -4.96 1.21
CA THR A 116 27.96 -4.30 1.63
C THR A 116 29.07 -5.29 1.36
N GLY A 117 29.92 -5.02 0.38
CA GLY A 117 30.98 -5.90 -0.12
C GLY A 117 32.15 -6.11 0.84
N ASN A 118 31.89 -6.23 2.14
CA ASN A 118 32.89 -6.61 3.11
C ASN A 118 33.24 -8.08 2.86
N SER A 119 34.31 -8.29 2.10
CA SER A 119 34.93 -9.61 1.93
C SER A 119 35.26 -10.16 3.30
N PHE A 120 34.51 -11.17 3.70
CA PHE A 120 34.66 -11.74 5.02
C PHE A 120 35.80 -12.75 5.00
N SER A 121 36.96 -12.34 5.51
CA SER A 121 38.10 -13.23 5.70
C SER A 121 38.08 -13.77 7.12
N TRP A 122 37.87 -15.07 7.27
CA TRP A 122 38.09 -15.76 8.53
C TRP A 122 39.53 -16.29 8.57
N THR A 123 40.30 -15.88 9.57
CA THR A 123 41.61 -16.48 9.85
C THR A 123 41.47 -17.45 11.01
N LYS A 124 41.79 -18.73 10.77
CA LYS A 124 41.89 -19.72 11.86
C LYS A 124 43.21 -19.49 12.59
N HIS A 125 43.15 -19.09 13.84
CA HIS A 125 44.32 -19.03 14.71
C HIS A 125 44.42 -20.33 15.51
N TYR A 126 45.51 -21.06 15.31
CA TYR A 126 45.83 -22.26 16.07
C TYR A 126 46.86 -21.91 17.15
N LEU A 127 46.57 -22.22 18.41
CA LEU A 127 47.49 -21.99 19.52
C LEU A 127 48.41 -23.21 19.69
N GLY A 128 49.52 -23.26 18.94
CA GLY A 128 50.60 -24.28 19.01
C GLY A 128 50.13 -25.72 18.67
N VAL A 129 50.64 -26.41 17.65
CA VAL A 129 52.02 -26.83 17.40
C VAL A 129 52.15 -27.12 15.89
N LEU A 130 53.32 -26.81 15.32
CA LEU A 130 53.74 -27.10 13.94
C LEU A 130 53.41 -28.55 13.55
N ILE A 131 52.67 -28.84 12.47
CA ILE A 131 53.17 -29.44 11.20
C ILE A 131 52.12 -29.43 10.06
N SER A 132 52.62 -29.10 8.87
CA SER A 132 52.20 -29.46 7.49
C SER A 132 50.99 -28.80 6.82
N THR A 133 51.33 -28.17 5.69
CA THR A 133 50.51 -27.72 4.57
C THR A 133 49.48 -28.76 4.12
N ILE A 134 48.22 -28.35 3.99
CA ILE A 134 47.28 -29.00 3.08
C ILE A 134 46.98 -27.99 1.98
N ALA A 135 47.47 -28.29 0.77
CA ALA A 135 47.00 -27.67 -0.45
C ALA A 135 45.68 -28.35 -0.85
N MET A 136 44.65 -27.54 -1.10
CA MET A 136 43.49 -27.86 -1.94
C MET A 136 43.24 -26.66 -2.83
#